data_AF-A0A2T7NW18-F1
#
_entry.id   AF-A0A2T7NW18-F1
#
_cell.length_a   1.000
_cell.length_b   1.000
_cell.length_c   1.000
_cell.angle_alpha   90.00
_cell.angle_beta   90.00
_cell.angle_gamma   90.00
#
_symmetry.space_group_name_H-M   'P 1'
#
loop_
_entity.id
_entity.type
_entity.pdbx_description
1 polymer ?
#
loop_
_entity_poly.entity_id
_entity_poly.type
_entity_poly.pdbx_seq_one_letter_code
_entity_poly.pdbx_strand_id
1 'polypeptide(L)'
;MSPSPSLSHPSTVSGSRVVTCSTESFLPLAHLSPGVKAPSAVRELHVEAYGVGYVLLKWLPPDQPNGLLQGYDIAYQPIPDPPRLRVSELVNSSINVTWQSDQAPDTHYLLEYRQEGSESWRTVDYIWNKSLVVLDKFDPVSDYEVRLLARNRLGDMSTSSILKFSNNRHGNPCHVT
;
A
#
# COMPACT_ATOMS: atom_id res chain seq x y z
N MET A 1 29.06 -57.43 -12.06
CA MET A 1 28.54 -56.34 -11.19
C MET A 1 28.77 -55.05 -11.95
N SER A 2 27.72 -54.51 -12.58
CA SER A 2 27.81 -53.25 -13.33
C SER A 2 27.49 -52.10 -12.38
N PRO A 3 28.24 -50.99 -12.37
CA PRO A 3 27.84 -49.83 -11.61
C PRO A 3 26.69 -49.13 -12.35
N SER A 4 25.57 -48.95 -11.66
CA SER A 4 24.49 -48.07 -12.10
C SER A 4 25.03 -46.63 -12.20
N PRO A 5 24.81 -45.89 -13.29
CA PRO A 5 25.09 -44.46 -13.30
C PRO A 5 24.10 -43.79 -12.36
N SER A 6 24.61 -43.15 -11.32
CA SER A 6 23.82 -42.25 -10.48
C SER A 6 23.26 -41.15 -11.37
N LEU A 7 21.93 -41.09 -11.45
CA LEU A 7 21.22 -39.95 -12.03
C LEU A 7 21.62 -38.70 -11.24
N SER A 8 22.52 -37.90 -11.83
CA SER A 8 22.74 -36.54 -11.39
C SER A 8 21.39 -35.84 -11.35
N HIS A 9 20.96 -35.40 -10.17
CA HIS A 9 19.83 -34.49 -10.06
C HIS A 9 20.25 -33.12 -10.63
N PRO A 10 19.68 -32.61 -11.73
CA PRO A 10 19.58 -31.18 -11.90
C PRO A 10 18.31 -30.75 -11.15
N SER A 11 18.32 -29.78 -10.25
CA SER A 11 18.26 -28.39 -10.68
C SER A 11 18.42 -27.51 -9.45
N THR A 12 19.66 -27.15 -9.10
CA THR A 12 19.92 -26.09 -8.12
C THR A 12 19.72 -24.75 -8.80
N VAL A 13 18.49 -24.43 -9.23
CA VAL A 13 18.16 -23.06 -9.67
C VAL A 13 17.79 -22.28 -8.42
N SER A 14 18.80 -22.01 -7.59
CA SER A 14 18.71 -20.93 -6.61
C SER A 14 18.53 -19.63 -7.40
N GLY A 15 17.52 -18.85 -7.02
CA GLY A 15 17.20 -17.60 -7.71
C GLY A 15 17.94 -16.44 -7.04
N SER A 16 18.66 -15.67 -7.85
CA SER A 16 19.12 -14.34 -7.45
C SER A 16 18.81 -13.37 -8.57
N ARG A 17 18.13 -12.26 -8.24
CA ARG A 17 17.77 -11.23 -9.22
C ARG A 17 17.93 -9.86 -8.59
N VAL A 18 18.56 -8.97 -9.34
CA VAL A 18 18.60 -7.54 -9.02
C VAL A 18 17.31 -6.93 -9.53
N VAL A 19 16.53 -6.38 -8.63
CA VAL A 19 15.37 -5.55 -8.94
C VAL A 19 15.85 -4.11 -8.94
N THR A 20 15.58 -3.37 -10.02
CA THR A 20 15.85 -1.93 -10.09
C THR A 20 14.54 -1.18 -10.03
N CYS A 21 14.55 0.05 -9.52
CA CYS A 21 13.34 0.87 -9.44
C CYS A 21 13.00 1.42 -10.83
N SER A 22 12.12 0.74 -11.57
CA SER A 22 11.51 1.24 -12.80
C SER A 22 10.04 1.56 -12.55
N THR A 23 9.52 2.62 -13.17
CA THR A 23 8.08 2.98 -13.12
C THR A 23 7.16 2.00 -13.85
N GLU A 24 7.70 0.94 -14.46
CA GLU A 24 6.92 -0.07 -15.17
C GLU A 24 6.59 -1.25 -14.27
N SER A 25 5.31 -1.33 -13.92
CA SER A 25 4.74 -2.44 -13.17
C SER A 25 4.53 -3.64 -14.10
N PHE A 26 5.51 -4.54 -14.16
CA PHE A 26 5.34 -5.80 -14.88
C PHE A 26 4.38 -6.70 -14.09
N LEU A 27 3.20 -6.97 -14.65
CA LEU A 27 2.34 -8.07 -14.23
C LEU A 27 2.78 -9.32 -14.98
N PRO A 28 3.27 -10.37 -14.31
CA PRO A 28 3.52 -11.63 -14.99
C PRO A 28 2.21 -12.36 -15.26
N LEU A 29 1.93 -12.63 -16.54
CA LEU A 29 0.87 -13.55 -16.95
C LEU A 29 1.38 -14.98 -16.80
N ALA A 30 0.98 -15.66 -15.72
CA ALA A 30 1.28 -17.08 -15.57
C ALA A 30 0.48 -17.91 -16.60
N HIS A 31 1.14 -18.41 -17.64
CA HIS A 31 0.59 -19.43 -18.53
C HIS A 31 0.90 -20.81 -17.97
N LEU A 32 -0.04 -21.42 -17.24
CA LEU A 32 0.06 -22.81 -16.81
C LEU A 32 -0.47 -23.73 -17.91
N SER A 33 0.36 -24.69 -18.36
CA SER A 33 -0.09 -25.75 -19.26
C SER A 33 -1.16 -26.63 -18.58
N PRO A 34 -2.17 -27.14 -19.31
CA PRO A 34 -3.19 -28.01 -18.72
C PRO A 34 -2.57 -29.25 -18.06
N GLY A 35 -2.85 -29.44 -16.76
CA GLY A 35 -2.39 -30.60 -15.99
C GLY A 35 -1.15 -30.37 -15.10
N VAL A 36 -0.48 -29.22 -15.19
CA VAL A 36 0.61 -28.85 -14.28
C VAL A 36 0.03 -28.01 -13.13
N LYS A 37 0.17 -28.49 -11.89
CA LYS A 37 -0.26 -27.73 -10.70
C LYS A 37 0.68 -26.53 -10.51
N ALA A 38 0.16 -25.39 -10.06
CA ALA A 38 0.99 -24.22 -9.77
C ALA A 38 2.09 -24.57 -8.74
N PRO A 39 3.33 -24.07 -8.88
CA PRO A 39 4.36 -24.24 -7.85
C PRO A 39 3.91 -23.68 -6.50
N SER A 40 4.42 -24.22 -5.39
CA SER A 40 4.28 -23.59 -4.07
C SER A 40 5.09 -22.28 -3.98
N ALA A 41 4.95 -21.55 -2.87
CA ALA A 41 5.77 -20.38 -2.62
C ALA A 41 7.27 -20.72 -2.59
N VAL A 42 8.11 -19.78 -3.06
CA VAL A 42 9.55 -19.83 -2.88
C VAL A 42 9.90 -19.84 -1.39
N ARG A 43 11.05 -20.40 -1.05
CA ARG A 43 11.50 -20.49 0.34
C ARG A 43 12.58 -19.46 0.63
N GLU A 44 12.64 -19.05 1.89
CA GLU A 44 13.70 -18.17 2.40
C GLU A 44 13.90 -16.93 1.52
N LEU A 45 12.81 -16.33 1.01
CA LEU A 45 12.91 -15.07 0.29
C LEU A 45 13.43 -13.99 1.25
N HIS A 46 14.60 -13.46 0.93
CA HIS A 46 15.22 -12.38 1.71
C HIS A 46 15.94 -11.39 0.81
N VAL A 47 16.17 -10.20 1.36
CA VAL A 47 17.05 -9.20 0.78
C VAL A 47 18.47 -9.53 1.20
N GLU A 48 19.35 -9.71 0.22
CA GLU A 48 20.78 -9.92 0.47
C GLU A 48 21.52 -8.59 0.59
N ALA A 49 21.20 -7.63 -0.28
CA ALA A 49 21.79 -6.30 -0.29
C ALA A 49 20.83 -5.30 -0.95
N TYR A 50 20.96 -4.02 -0.64
CA TYR A 50 20.20 -2.95 -1.29
C TYR A 50 21.00 -1.66 -1.31
N GLY A 51 20.64 -0.75 -2.22
CA GLY A 51 21.25 0.56 -2.35
C GLY A 51 20.40 1.49 -3.21
N VAL A 52 20.99 2.59 -3.67
CA VAL A 52 20.29 3.55 -4.51
C VAL A 52 19.93 2.91 -5.84
N GLY A 53 18.63 2.67 -6.05
CA GLY A 53 18.08 2.15 -7.30
C GLY A 53 18.17 0.63 -7.48
N TYR A 54 18.64 -0.13 -6.49
CA TYR A 54 18.69 -1.60 -6.59
C TYR A 54 18.37 -2.32 -5.28
N VAL A 55 17.77 -3.50 -5.42
CA VAL A 55 17.57 -4.48 -4.35
C VAL A 55 17.98 -5.85 -4.88
N LEU A 56 18.87 -6.53 -4.17
CA LEU A 56 19.29 -7.89 -4.47
C LEU A 56 18.47 -8.87 -3.63
N LEU A 57 17.66 -9.67 -4.31
CA LEU A 57 16.82 -10.68 -3.68
C LEU A 57 17.45 -12.07 -3.87
N LYS A 58 17.33 -12.90 -2.82
CA LYS A 58 17.69 -14.32 -2.84
C LYS A 58 16.57 -15.18 -2.28
N TRP A 59 16.37 -16.35 -2.87
CA TRP A 59 15.40 -17.34 -2.42
C TRP A 59 15.82 -18.75 -2.85
N LEU A 60 15.33 -19.73 -2.10
CA LEU A 60 15.42 -21.15 -2.46
C LEU A 60 14.20 -21.58 -3.28
N PRO A 61 14.35 -22.66 -4.09
CA PRO A 61 13.22 -23.22 -4.82
C PRO A 61 12.05 -23.63 -3.90
N PRO A 62 10.82 -23.61 -4.43
CA PRO A 62 9.64 -24.11 -3.73
C PRO A 62 9.77 -25.60 -3.38
N ASP A 63 9.19 -26.02 -2.26
CA ASP A 63 9.14 -27.45 -1.88
C ASP A 63 8.36 -28.29 -2.89
N GLN A 64 7.33 -27.71 -3.51
CA GLN A 64 6.51 -28.34 -4.53
C GLN A 64 6.59 -27.55 -5.84
N PRO A 65 7.62 -27.76 -6.67
CA PRO A 65 7.74 -27.08 -7.95
C PRO A 65 6.67 -27.53 -8.97
N ASN A 66 6.06 -28.70 -8.74
CA ASN A 66 4.96 -29.27 -9.53
C ASN A 66 5.25 -29.39 -11.04
N GLY A 67 6.52 -29.34 -11.44
CA GLY A 67 7.01 -29.36 -12.81
C GLY A 67 8.43 -28.80 -12.89
N LEU A 68 8.96 -28.69 -14.11
CA LEU A 68 10.23 -27.99 -14.34
C LEU A 68 10.01 -26.47 -14.23
N LEU A 69 10.77 -25.81 -13.36
CA LEU A 69 10.74 -24.36 -13.24
C LEU A 69 11.47 -23.72 -14.43
N GLN A 70 10.78 -22.90 -15.19
CA GLN A 70 11.35 -22.15 -16.32
C GLN A 70 12.00 -20.84 -15.87
N GLY A 71 11.57 -20.30 -14.73
CA GLY A 71 12.05 -19.03 -14.18
C GLY A 71 11.16 -18.56 -13.04
N TYR A 72 11.44 -17.35 -12.55
CA TYR A 72 10.65 -16.67 -11.53
C TYR A 72 10.27 -15.27 -12.02
N ASP A 73 9.00 -14.92 -11.82
CA ASP A 73 8.53 -13.57 -11.99
C ASP A 73 8.56 -12.81 -10.67
N ILE A 74 8.98 -11.56 -10.72
CA ILE A 74 9.06 -10.68 -9.56
C ILE A 74 8.20 -9.46 -9.84
N ALA A 75 7.23 -9.22 -8.98
CA ALA A 75 6.46 -7.98 -8.93
C ALA A 75 6.85 -7.20 -7.67
N TYR A 76 6.97 -5.89 -7.80
CA TYR A 76 7.22 -4.97 -6.70
C TYR A 76 6.45 -3.68 -6.95
N GLN A 77 6.23 -2.92 -5.88
CA GLN A 77 5.62 -1.59 -5.95
C GLN A 77 6.20 -0.71 -4.86
N PRO A 78 6.41 0.60 -5.11
CA PRO A 78 6.72 1.52 -4.04
C PRO A 78 5.64 1.50 -2.96
N ILE A 79 6.07 1.60 -1.71
CA ILE A 79 5.16 1.93 -0.61
C ILE A 79 4.79 3.40 -0.79
N PRO A 80 3.50 3.78 -0.79
CA PRO A 80 3.11 5.17 -0.94
C PRO A 80 3.68 6.04 0.20
N ASP A 81 4.16 7.24 -0.10
CA ASP A 81 4.52 8.19 0.95
C ASP A 81 3.27 8.63 1.74
N PRO A 82 3.41 8.91 3.06
CA PRO A 82 2.35 9.50 3.86
C PRO A 82 1.76 10.75 3.19
N PRO A 83 0.44 10.78 2.89
CA PRO A 83 -0.14 11.93 2.23
C PRO A 83 -0.15 13.15 3.15
N ARG A 84 0.13 14.33 2.59
CA ARG A 84 0.13 15.61 3.29
C ARG A 84 -1.28 16.18 3.33
N LEU A 85 -1.99 15.88 4.40
CA LEU A 85 -3.38 16.29 4.61
C LEU A 85 -3.49 17.78 4.96
N ARG A 86 -4.54 18.43 4.48
CA ARG A 86 -4.95 19.79 4.85
C ARG A 86 -6.46 19.84 4.98
N VAL A 87 -6.94 20.61 5.94
CA VAL A 87 -8.37 20.79 6.21
C VAL A 87 -8.67 22.29 6.17
N SER A 88 -9.76 22.69 5.52
CA SER A 88 -10.23 24.08 5.55
C SER A 88 -10.80 24.45 6.92
N GLU A 89 -11.04 25.75 7.11
CA GLU A 89 -11.92 26.19 8.20
C GLU A 89 -13.31 25.55 8.04
N LEU A 90 -13.95 25.30 9.19
CA LEU A 90 -15.28 24.70 9.26
C LEU A 90 -16.34 25.74 8.92
N VAL A 91 -17.06 25.52 7.82
CA VAL A 91 -18.15 26.39 7.37
C VAL A 91 -19.42 25.57 7.24
N ASN A 92 -20.50 26.02 7.88
CA ASN A 92 -21.82 25.36 7.88
C ASN A 92 -21.74 23.83 8.14
N SER A 93 -21.04 23.46 9.23
CA SER A 93 -20.80 22.06 9.61
C SER A 93 -20.15 21.20 8.52
N SER A 94 -19.32 21.83 7.66
CA SER A 94 -18.61 21.18 6.56
C SER A 94 -17.16 21.64 6.47
N ILE A 95 -16.27 20.73 6.09
CA ILE A 95 -14.85 20.99 5.81
C ILE A 95 -14.47 20.49 4.42
N ASN A 96 -13.51 21.17 3.80
CA ASN A 96 -12.81 20.65 2.63
C ASN A 96 -11.54 19.97 3.11
N VAL A 97 -11.42 18.67 2.81
CA VAL A 97 -10.22 17.88 3.05
C VAL A 97 -9.46 17.78 1.73
N THR A 98 -8.22 18.23 1.72
CA THR A 98 -7.32 18.17 0.55
C THR A 98 -6.01 17.50 0.90
N TRP A 99 -5.34 16.91 -0.08
CA TRP A 99 -4.05 16.26 0.17
C TRP A 99 -3.09 16.37 -1.01
N GLN A 100 -1.81 16.26 -0.69
CA GLN A 100 -0.71 16.09 -1.65
C GLN A 100 -0.01 14.76 -1.38
N SER A 101 0.41 14.07 -2.44
CA SER A 101 1.11 12.78 -2.37
C SER A 101 2.22 12.70 -3.42
N ASP A 102 3.04 11.67 -3.31
CA ASP A 102 4.07 11.27 -4.28
C ASP A 102 3.52 10.67 -5.59
N GLN A 103 2.20 10.49 -5.68
CA GLN A 103 1.51 9.83 -6.79
C GLN A 103 2.06 8.43 -7.11
N ALA A 104 2.44 7.66 -6.09
CA ALA A 104 2.86 6.27 -6.27
C ALA A 104 1.84 5.49 -7.15
N PRO A 105 2.29 4.64 -8.09
CA PRO A 105 1.40 3.95 -9.04
C PRO A 105 0.31 3.14 -8.32
N ASP A 106 -0.86 2.99 -8.93
CA ASP A 106 -2.01 2.23 -8.41
C ASP A 106 -2.36 2.51 -6.93
N THR A 107 -2.11 3.75 -6.46
CA THR A 107 -2.43 4.17 -5.09
C THR A 107 -3.83 4.75 -5.01
N HIS A 108 -4.61 4.31 -4.01
CA HIS A 108 -5.90 4.90 -3.65
C HIS A 108 -5.90 5.37 -2.20
N TYR A 109 -6.82 6.27 -1.86
CA TYR A 109 -6.89 6.87 -0.53
C TYR A 109 -8.12 6.43 0.25
N LEU A 110 -7.94 6.20 1.55
CA LEU A 110 -9.03 5.96 2.49
C LEU A 110 -9.08 7.15 3.44
N LEU A 111 -10.16 7.91 3.37
CA LEU A 111 -10.40 9.04 4.27
C LEU A 111 -11.16 8.56 5.50
N GLU A 112 -10.61 8.84 6.68
CA GLU A 112 -11.19 8.44 7.94
C GLU A 112 -11.32 9.61 8.89
N TYR A 113 -12.43 9.63 9.64
CA TYR A 113 -12.65 10.63 10.69
C TYR A 113 -13.36 10.01 11.89
N ARG A 114 -13.24 10.65 13.04
CA ARG A 114 -13.94 10.28 14.28
C ARG A 114 -14.13 11.48 15.18
N GLN A 115 -15.08 11.38 16.11
CA GLN A 115 -15.12 12.31 17.25
C GLN A 115 -13.89 12.06 18.13
N GLU A 116 -13.32 13.14 18.67
CA GLU A 116 -12.17 13.04 19.57
C GLU A 116 -12.51 12.14 20.77
N GLY A 117 -11.59 11.24 21.11
CA GLY A 117 -11.77 10.25 22.17
C GLY A 117 -12.56 8.99 21.75
N SER A 118 -13.16 8.96 20.56
CA SER A 118 -13.74 7.72 20.04
C SER A 118 -12.65 6.72 19.64
N GLU A 119 -12.83 5.44 19.96
CA GLU A 119 -11.88 4.40 19.53
C GLU A 119 -12.03 4.02 18.04
N SER A 120 -13.23 4.23 17.48
CA SER A 120 -13.57 3.76 16.14
C SER A 120 -13.50 4.88 15.10
N TRP A 121 -12.75 4.62 14.03
CA TRP A 121 -12.72 5.47 12.84
C TRP A 121 -13.90 5.18 11.92
N ARG A 122 -14.47 6.23 11.32
CA ARG A 122 -15.45 6.13 10.25
C ARG A 122 -14.74 6.33 8.91
N THR A 123 -14.80 5.33 8.03
CA THR A 123 -14.29 5.43 6.66
C THR A 123 -15.34 6.07 5.77
N VAL A 124 -14.94 7.10 5.03
CA VAL A 124 -15.82 7.87 4.15
C VAL A 124 -15.94 7.20 2.78
N ASP A 125 -14.80 6.97 2.11
CA ASP A 125 -14.76 6.46 0.74
C ASP A 125 -13.38 5.91 0.35
N TYR A 126 -13.33 5.11 -0.73
CA TYR A 126 -12.12 4.70 -1.44
C TYR A 126 -11.90 5.64 -2.62
N ILE A 127 -10.98 6.59 -2.45
CA ILE A 127 -10.84 7.75 -3.32
C ILE A 127 -9.73 7.49 -4.36
N TRP A 128 -10.13 7.47 -5.62
CA TRP A 128 -9.25 7.34 -6.78
C TRP A 128 -9.16 8.65 -7.55
N ASN A 129 -7.96 9.01 -8.04
CA ASN A 129 -7.72 10.14 -8.95
C ASN A 129 -8.31 11.50 -8.49
N LYS A 130 -8.48 11.69 -7.19
CA LYS A 130 -8.91 12.95 -6.57
C LYS A 130 -7.93 13.33 -5.47
N SER A 131 -7.88 14.62 -5.17
CA SER A 131 -7.08 15.21 -4.09
C SER A 131 -7.92 16.10 -3.16
N LEU A 132 -9.25 15.98 -3.23
CA LEU A 132 -10.21 16.76 -2.47
C LEU A 132 -11.48 15.95 -2.19
N VAL A 133 -11.95 15.99 -0.94
CA VAL A 133 -13.28 15.51 -0.50
C VAL A 133 -13.87 16.53 0.46
N VAL A 134 -15.18 16.76 0.34
CA VAL A 134 -15.95 17.56 1.30
C VAL A 134 -16.55 16.61 2.33
N LEU A 135 -16.31 16.88 3.60
CA LEU A 135 -17.03 16.21 4.70
C LEU A 135 -18.05 17.18 5.28
N ASP A 136 -19.24 16.69 5.58
CA ASP A 136 -20.35 17.49 6.06
C ASP A 136 -21.05 16.84 7.28
N LYS A 137 -22.07 17.54 7.79
CA LYS A 137 -22.97 17.05 8.86
C LYS A 137 -22.25 16.70 10.15
N PHE A 138 -21.25 17.48 10.52
CA PHE A 138 -20.61 17.37 11.84
C PHE A 138 -21.53 17.88 12.95
N ASP A 139 -21.57 17.13 14.06
CA ASP A 139 -22.33 17.52 15.25
C ASP A 139 -21.81 18.84 15.82
N PRO A 140 -22.70 19.74 16.27
CA PRO A 140 -22.29 20.97 16.96
C PRO A 140 -21.52 20.69 18.25
N VAL A 141 -20.67 21.64 18.62
CA VAL A 141 -19.91 21.65 19.89
C VAL A 141 -19.12 20.35 20.12
N SER A 142 -18.51 19.84 19.05
CA SER A 142 -17.78 18.57 19.06
C SER A 142 -16.44 18.73 18.37
N ASP A 143 -15.42 18.08 18.94
CA ASP A 143 -14.08 18.00 18.37
C ASP A 143 -13.91 16.71 17.56
N TYR A 144 -13.20 16.80 16.45
CA TYR A 144 -13.03 15.72 15.50
C TYR A 144 -11.56 15.54 15.13
N GLU A 145 -11.23 14.29 14.83
CA GLU A 145 -9.95 13.88 14.27
C GLU A 145 -10.17 13.36 12.85
N VAL A 146 -9.27 13.70 11.94
CA VAL A 146 -9.28 13.22 10.55
C VAL A 146 -7.88 12.75 10.14
N ARG A 147 -7.84 11.66 9.38
CA ARG A 147 -6.62 11.11 8.79
C ARG A 147 -6.91 10.55 7.40
N LEU A 148 -5.86 10.46 6.61
CA LEU A 148 -5.91 9.89 5.26
C LEU A 148 -4.87 8.78 5.14
N LEU A 149 -5.29 7.63 4.65
CA LEU A 149 -4.43 6.49 4.42
C LEU A 149 -4.23 6.33 2.91
N ALA A 150 -2.99 6.15 2.47
CA ALA A 150 -2.66 5.82 1.09
C ALA A 150 -2.36 4.33 1.00
N ARG A 151 -2.93 3.63 0.02
CA ARG A 151 -2.79 2.18 -0.15
C ARG A 151 -2.47 1.82 -1.60
N ASN A 152 -1.40 1.06 -1.82
CA ASN A 152 -1.04 0.56 -3.14
C ASN A 152 -1.81 -0.75 -3.48
N ARG A 153 -1.59 -1.30 -4.68
CA ARG A 153 -2.30 -2.52 -5.15
C ARG A 153 -1.86 -3.78 -4.41
N LEU A 154 -0.65 -3.80 -3.86
CA LEU A 154 -0.12 -4.91 -3.06
C LEU A 154 -0.69 -4.90 -1.62
N GLY A 155 -1.30 -3.79 -1.23
CA GLY A 155 -1.93 -3.61 0.07
C GLY A 155 -1.06 -2.90 1.09
N ASP A 156 0.17 -2.50 0.74
CA ASP A 156 1.00 -1.66 1.59
C ASP A 156 0.34 -0.31 1.81
N MET A 157 0.48 0.22 3.02
CA MET A 157 -0.21 1.43 3.44
C MET A 157 0.71 2.41 4.16
N SER A 158 0.45 3.70 3.95
CA SER A 158 0.98 4.79 4.76
C SER A 158 -0.16 5.68 5.23
N THR A 159 0.06 6.41 6.33
CA THR A 159 -0.99 7.22 6.97
C THR A 159 -0.49 8.64 7.17
N SER A 160 -1.34 9.63 6.89
CA SER A 160 -1.07 11.03 7.19
C SER A 160 -0.92 11.26 8.69
N SER A 161 -0.41 12.43 9.08
CA SER A 161 -0.65 12.94 10.42
C SER A 161 -2.16 13.07 10.68
N ILE A 162 -2.57 12.91 11.94
CA ILE A 162 -3.93 13.17 12.37
C ILE A 162 -4.09 14.68 12.52
N LEU A 163 -5.12 15.24 11.89
CA LEU A 163 -5.50 16.64 12.05
C LEU A 163 -6.75 16.74 12.92
N LYS A 164 -6.81 17.80 13.73
CA LYS A 164 -7.94 18.10 14.61
C LYS A 164 -8.68 19.34 14.13
N PHE A 165 -9.99 19.34 14.26
CA PHE A 165 -10.82 20.51 14.05
C PHE A 165 -12.03 20.47 14.99
N SER A 166 -12.58 21.64 15.29
CA SER A 166 -13.66 21.81 16.27
C SER A 166 -14.89 22.43 15.63
N ASN A 167 -16.08 21.92 15.95
CA ASN A 167 -17.37 22.52 15.59
C ASN A 167 -17.96 23.35 16.74
N ASN A 168 -17.11 24.04 17.51
CA ASN A 168 -17.51 24.88 18.62
C ASN A 168 -17.84 26.30 18.12
N ARG A 169 -19.04 26.53 17.58
CA ARG A 169 -19.54 27.91 17.39
C ARG A 169 -20.03 28.49 18.72
N HIS A 170 -19.12 28.93 19.58
CA HIS A 170 -19.43 29.89 20.64
C HIS A 170 -18.36 30.99 20.69
N GLY A 171 -18.73 32.20 20.22
CA GLY A 171 -18.15 33.47 20.69
C GLY A 171 -17.36 34.31 19.69
N ASN A 172 -18.03 35.18 18.94
CA ASN A 172 -17.69 36.60 19.00
C ASN A 172 -18.95 37.33 19.48
N PRO A 173 -19.01 37.85 20.73
CA PRO A 173 -19.99 38.88 21.04
C PRO A 173 -19.64 40.07 20.16
N CYS A 174 -20.58 40.54 19.34
CA CYS A 174 -20.44 41.82 18.67
C CYS A 174 -20.20 42.87 19.77
N HIS A 175 -19.00 43.47 19.81
CA HIS A 175 -18.78 44.65 20.62
C HIS A 175 -19.68 45.76 20.08
N VAL A 176 -20.64 46.18 20.89
CA VAL A 176 -21.39 47.42 20.68
C VAL A 176 -20.40 48.55 20.93
N THR A 177 -20.23 49.42 19.93
CA THR A 177 -19.68 50.77 20.08
C THR A 177 -20.68 51.74 19.49
#